data_AF-A0A6A3LTB5-F1
#
_entry.id   AF-A0A6A3LTB5-F1
#
_cell.length_a   1.000
_cell.length_b   1.000
_cell.length_c   1.000
_cell.angle_alpha   90.00
_cell.angle_beta   90.00
_cell.angle_gamma   90.00
#
_symmetry.space_group_name_H-M   'P 1'
#
loop_
_entity.id
_entity.type
_entity.pdbx_description
1 polymer ?
#
loop_
_entity_poly.entity_id
_entity_poly.type
_entity_poly.pdbx_seq_one_letter_code
_entity_poly.pdbx_strand_id
1 'polypeptide(L)'
;MEFRKSLLAAAVVAFAAYAYSSLLSLYHSNHSTVPDSELPVFFFHGVTGNATNGRNIKANLTAEGRVFVGLTFCENECSVQSVTAQIPMAIAQIRSIVQNDPRFDKGYHFVGHSQDGGLARAVVENMDDHKVHSLVSLAGVQNGMFYGPQPEDMVPLSVMINVLGPQLLTADVMDFSSYSKADWRGKVQRDLSALGADPTLQTKYSLMNMARPPVKNYFVGTNQYLPSLNNINHCGWYDVGCHYTKLRHRRNFLRLKAAHFFASPHDGVVGPWQHSLLGHYSEVDSLEEIETRFEELTVVDMEDTVEYQHDTYGLRSLDERGALHRITVPDVSHNCWIVDGMRFDAPDKLCEWQPIWDEFVYRALQ
;
A
#
# COMPACT_ATOMS: atom_id res chain seq x y z
N MET A 1 14.31 6.58 -47.49
CA MET A 1 12.98 6.63 -46.82
C MET A 1 13.06 6.22 -45.35
N GLU A 2 13.85 5.19 -44.99
CA GLU A 2 14.10 4.79 -43.59
C GLU A 2 14.81 5.85 -42.74
N PHE A 3 15.81 6.55 -43.29
CA PHE A 3 16.54 7.58 -42.55
C PHE A 3 15.62 8.73 -42.05
N ARG A 4 14.62 9.13 -42.87
CA ARG A 4 13.62 10.13 -42.47
C ARG A 4 12.67 9.64 -41.38
N LYS A 5 12.32 8.34 -41.36
CA LYS A 5 11.51 7.74 -40.30
C LYS A 5 12.28 7.68 -38.97
N SER A 6 13.59 7.39 -39.04
CA SER A 6 14.47 7.33 -37.87
C SER A 6 14.71 8.72 -37.25
N LEU A 7 14.89 9.76 -38.08
CA LEU A 7 14.94 11.16 -37.64
C LEU A 7 13.62 11.65 -37.03
N LEU A 8 12.48 11.26 -37.60
CA LEU A 8 11.17 11.61 -37.05
C LEU A 8 10.94 10.94 -35.69
N ALA A 9 11.32 9.67 -35.54
CA ALA A 9 11.24 8.95 -34.28
C ALA A 9 12.16 9.57 -33.21
N ALA A 10 13.40 9.89 -33.56
CA ALA A 10 14.33 10.57 -32.67
C ALA A 10 13.84 11.97 -32.26
N ALA A 11 13.23 12.72 -33.19
CA ALA A 11 12.64 14.02 -32.90
C ALA A 11 11.40 13.93 -31.99
N VAL A 12 10.55 12.92 -32.17
CA VAL A 12 9.39 12.66 -31.29
C VAL A 12 9.85 12.27 -29.89
N VAL A 13 10.87 11.41 -29.78
CA VAL A 13 11.47 11.02 -28.49
C VAL A 13 12.13 12.21 -27.81
N ALA A 14 12.87 13.04 -28.55
CA ALA A 14 13.50 14.25 -28.00
C ALA A 14 12.47 15.30 -27.58
N PHE A 15 11.38 15.47 -28.33
CA PHE A 15 10.29 16.38 -27.97
C PHE A 15 9.51 15.85 -26.76
N ALA A 16 9.27 14.54 -26.67
CA ALA A 16 8.67 13.91 -25.50
C ALA A 16 9.58 14.04 -24.27
N ALA A 17 10.90 13.85 -24.41
CA ALA A 17 11.87 14.02 -23.33
C ALA A 17 11.99 15.49 -22.89
N TYR A 18 11.98 16.44 -23.84
CA TYR A 18 11.99 17.87 -23.53
C TYR A 18 10.69 18.29 -22.83
N ALA A 19 9.52 17.88 -23.34
CA ALA A 19 8.23 18.09 -22.67
C ALA A 19 8.21 17.45 -21.28
N TYR A 20 8.79 16.27 -21.11
CA TYR A 20 8.93 15.59 -19.81
C TYR A 20 9.83 16.36 -18.84
N SER A 21 10.98 16.88 -19.31
CA SER A 21 11.89 17.69 -18.49
C SER A 21 11.31 19.06 -18.12
N SER A 22 10.52 19.68 -19.00
CA SER A 22 9.86 20.96 -18.74
C SER A 22 8.60 20.79 -17.88
N LEU A 23 7.94 19.63 -17.93
CA LEU A 23 6.92 19.21 -16.96
C LEU A 23 7.52 18.95 -15.57
N LEU A 24 8.74 18.42 -15.49
CA LEU A 24 9.45 18.21 -14.20
C LEU A 24 9.67 19.51 -13.43
N SER A 25 9.99 20.62 -14.11
CA SER A 25 10.10 21.96 -13.51
C SER A 25 8.75 22.60 -13.11
N LEU A 26 7.61 22.03 -13.51
CA LEU A 26 6.27 22.54 -13.18
C LEU A 26 5.63 21.83 -11.96
N TYR A 27 6.28 20.82 -11.36
CA TYR A 27 5.72 20.02 -10.27
C TYR A 27 5.90 20.61 -8.87
N HIS A 28 5.80 21.93 -8.71
CA HIS A 28 5.50 22.49 -7.40
C HIS A 28 4.00 22.35 -7.16
N SER A 29 3.60 21.35 -6.37
CA SER A 29 2.30 21.41 -5.71
C SER A 29 2.24 22.70 -4.91
N ASN A 30 1.41 23.65 -5.34
CA ASN A 30 1.06 24.83 -4.56
C ASN A 30 0.19 24.38 -3.38
N HIS A 31 0.81 23.74 -2.39
CA HIS A 31 0.18 23.49 -1.12
C HIS A 31 -0.10 24.83 -0.45
N SER A 32 -1.22 24.89 0.26
CA SER A 32 -1.53 26.04 1.10
C SER A 32 -0.46 26.23 2.17
N THR A 33 -0.22 27.48 2.58
CA THR A 33 0.73 27.87 3.65
C THR A 33 0.17 27.62 5.06
N VAL A 34 -0.96 26.92 5.16
CA VAL A 34 -1.56 26.54 6.44
C VAL A 34 -0.68 25.49 7.12
N PRO A 35 -0.42 25.62 8.44
CA PRO A 35 0.33 24.62 9.19
C PRO A 35 -0.28 23.23 9.01
N ASP A 36 0.56 22.23 8.82
CA ASP A 36 0.09 20.85 8.61
C ASP A 36 -0.70 20.38 9.84
N SER A 37 -0.28 20.77 11.06
CA SER A 37 -1.01 20.59 12.32
C SER A 37 -2.48 21.07 12.35
N GLU A 38 -2.91 21.96 11.46
CA GLU A 38 -4.29 22.47 11.41
C GLU A 38 -5.20 21.72 10.42
N LEU A 39 -4.63 20.90 9.53
CA LEU A 39 -5.38 20.34 8.41
C LEU A 39 -6.26 19.16 8.82
N PRO A 40 -7.47 19.01 8.26
CA PRO A 40 -8.31 17.85 8.52
C PRO A 40 -7.63 16.51 8.20
N VAL A 41 -8.05 15.46 8.88
CA VAL A 41 -7.55 14.10 8.70
C VAL A 41 -8.67 13.18 8.21
N PHE A 42 -8.45 12.52 7.07
CA PHE A 42 -9.23 11.36 6.65
C PHE A 42 -8.58 10.08 7.16
N PHE A 43 -9.38 9.20 7.74
CA PHE A 43 -8.93 7.90 8.22
C PHE A 43 -9.53 6.77 7.36
N PHE A 44 -8.66 5.84 6.95
CA PHE A 44 -8.98 4.65 6.20
C PHE A 44 -8.81 3.42 7.10
N HIS A 45 -9.84 2.57 7.17
CA HIS A 45 -9.87 1.41 8.08
C HIS A 45 -9.08 0.21 7.54
N GLY A 46 -8.98 -0.87 8.29
CA GLY A 46 -8.36 -2.12 7.80
C GLY A 46 -9.37 -3.04 7.12
N VAL A 47 -8.89 -4.20 6.66
CA VAL A 47 -9.77 -5.30 6.25
C VAL A 47 -10.61 -5.77 7.45
N THR A 48 -11.87 -6.14 7.21
CA THR A 48 -12.94 -6.38 8.20
C THR A 48 -13.28 -5.19 9.11
N GLY A 49 -12.62 -4.05 8.91
CA GLY A 49 -12.71 -2.86 9.75
C GLY A 49 -13.79 -1.87 9.34
N ASN A 50 -13.89 -0.77 10.08
CA ASN A 50 -14.82 0.33 9.80
C ASN A 50 -14.30 1.66 10.39
N ALA A 51 -15.01 2.76 10.14
CA ALA A 51 -14.64 4.11 10.56
C ALA A 51 -14.38 4.25 12.08
N THR A 52 -14.96 3.38 12.91
CA THR A 52 -14.77 3.43 14.38
C THR A 52 -13.41 2.89 14.82
N ASN A 53 -12.68 2.19 13.96
CA ASN A 53 -11.32 1.73 14.27
C ASN A 53 -10.36 2.90 14.56
N GLY A 54 -10.57 4.06 13.94
CA GLY A 54 -9.82 5.27 14.21
C GLY A 54 -10.27 6.06 15.45
N ARG A 55 -11.05 5.46 16.37
CA ARG A 55 -11.64 6.18 17.52
C ARG A 55 -10.63 6.89 18.42
N ASN A 56 -9.46 6.29 18.63
CA ASN A 56 -8.41 6.85 19.49
C ASN A 56 -7.76 8.07 18.82
N ILE A 57 -7.44 7.95 17.52
CA ILE A 57 -6.98 9.06 16.68
C ILE A 57 -8.02 10.19 16.68
N LYS A 58 -9.30 9.86 16.47
CA LYS A 58 -10.41 10.81 16.53
C LYS A 58 -10.44 11.54 17.86
N ALA A 59 -10.33 10.81 18.98
CA ALA A 59 -10.38 11.40 20.32
C ALA A 59 -9.25 12.44 20.50
N ASN A 60 -8.01 12.09 20.17
CA ASN A 60 -6.86 12.99 20.34
C ASN A 60 -6.96 14.21 19.41
N LEU A 61 -7.28 14.02 18.13
CA LEU A 61 -7.41 15.13 17.18
C LEU A 61 -8.59 16.06 17.47
N THR A 62 -9.73 15.51 17.92
CA THR A 62 -10.89 16.35 18.27
C THR A 62 -10.68 17.11 19.58
N ALA A 63 -9.90 16.57 20.52
CA ALA A 63 -9.53 17.26 21.75
C ALA A 63 -8.70 18.53 21.51
N GLU A 64 -7.90 18.58 20.44
CA GLU A 64 -7.18 19.79 20.00
C GLU A 64 -7.97 20.67 19.01
N GLY A 65 -9.22 20.30 18.69
CA GLY A 65 -10.09 21.05 17.78
C GLY A 65 -9.90 20.74 16.29
N ARG A 66 -9.12 19.72 15.94
CA ARG A 66 -8.85 19.32 14.56
C ARG A 66 -9.96 18.42 14.00
N VAL A 67 -10.24 18.58 12.71
CA VAL A 67 -11.29 17.79 12.03
C VAL A 67 -10.76 16.39 11.73
N PHE A 68 -11.51 15.38 12.17
CA PHE A 68 -11.27 13.98 11.84
C PHE A 68 -12.50 13.39 11.15
N VAL A 69 -12.26 12.64 10.07
CA VAL A 69 -13.29 11.92 9.33
C VAL A 69 -12.82 10.48 9.13
N GLY A 70 -13.45 9.53 9.83
CA GLY A 70 -13.36 8.13 9.48
C GLY A 70 -14.20 7.86 8.24
N LEU A 71 -13.56 7.40 7.16
CA LEU A 71 -14.24 7.05 5.92
C LEU A 71 -15.06 5.77 6.12
N THR A 72 -16.21 5.71 5.45
CA THR A 72 -17.21 4.64 5.61
C THR A 72 -17.47 3.91 4.29
N PHE A 73 -16.60 4.07 3.30
CA PHE A 73 -16.66 3.26 2.09
C PHE A 73 -16.32 1.83 2.48
N CYS A 74 -17.09 0.87 1.97
CA CYS A 74 -16.75 -0.55 2.04
C CYS A 74 -16.33 -1.12 3.41
N GLU A 75 -17.08 -0.79 4.46
CA GLU A 75 -16.82 -1.28 5.82
C GLU A 75 -17.15 -2.77 6.01
N ASN A 76 -16.60 -3.36 7.07
CA ASN A 76 -16.86 -4.71 7.57
C ASN A 76 -16.69 -5.76 6.47
N GLU A 77 -17.70 -6.57 6.20
CA GLU A 77 -17.67 -7.60 5.14
C GLU A 77 -17.40 -7.04 3.75
N CYS A 78 -17.74 -5.77 3.45
CA CYS A 78 -17.44 -5.21 2.13
C CYS A 78 -15.92 -5.13 1.90
N SER A 79 -15.14 -4.80 2.93
CA SER A 79 -13.70 -4.54 2.82
C SER A 79 -12.88 -5.73 2.30
N VAL A 80 -13.43 -6.95 2.31
CA VAL A 80 -12.79 -8.15 1.73
C VAL A 80 -12.94 -8.21 0.21
N GLN A 81 -13.75 -7.34 -0.40
CA GLN A 81 -13.91 -7.23 -1.84
C GLN A 81 -12.65 -6.67 -2.51
N SER A 82 -12.53 -6.84 -3.84
CA SER A 82 -11.35 -6.35 -4.58
C SER A 82 -10.97 -4.90 -4.22
N VAL A 83 -9.69 -4.69 -3.90
CA VAL A 83 -9.12 -3.37 -3.61
C VAL A 83 -9.34 -2.41 -4.78
N THR A 84 -9.28 -2.93 -6.02
CA THR A 84 -9.52 -2.12 -7.23
C THR A 84 -10.94 -1.55 -7.30
N ALA A 85 -11.94 -2.27 -6.76
CA ALA A 85 -13.32 -1.80 -6.66
C ALA A 85 -13.51 -0.77 -5.54
N GLN A 86 -12.69 -0.84 -4.47
CA GLN A 86 -12.77 0.07 -3.33
C GLN A 86 -12.20 1.47 -3.63
N ILE A 87 -11.14 1.58 -4.46
CA ILE A 87 -10.50 2.85 -4.83
C ILE A 87 -11.52 3.91 -5.30
N PRO A 88 -12.39 3.65 -6.30
CA PRO A 88 -13.36 4.65 -6.74
C PRO A 88 -14.40 5.00 -5.67
N MET A 89 -14.74 4.08 -4.77
CA MET A 89 -15.66 4.34 -3.66
C MET A 89 -15.06 5.34 -2.67
N ALA A 90 -13.80 5.13 -2.28
CA ALA A 90 -13.06 6.04 -1.41
C ALA A 90 -12.92 7.43 -2.04
N ILE A 91 -12.53 7.50 -3.32
CA ILE A 91 -12.42 8.77 -4.07
C ILE A 91 -13.78 9.50 -4.10
N ALA A 92 -14.87 8.79 -4.36
CA ALA A 92 -16.20 9.40 -4.42
C ALA A 92 -16.62 9.98 -3.06
N GLN A 93 -16.38 9.25 -1.97
CA GLN A 93 -16.68 9.75 -0.62
C GLN A 93 -15.83 10.98 -0.26
N ILE A 94 -14.52 10.94 -0.51
CA ILE A 94 -13.62 12.07 -0.22
C ILE A 94 -14.04 13.30 -1.02
N ARG A 95 -14.31 13.16 -2.32
CA ARG A 95 -14.78 14.28 -3.16
C ARG A 95 -16.10 14.86 -2.65
N SER A 96 -17.04 14.01 -2.24
CA SER A 96 -18.31 14.46 -1.67
C SER A 96 -18.08 15.28 -0.40
N ILE A 97 -17.18 14.86 0.49
CA ILE A 97 -16.89 15.57 1.73
C ILE A 97 -16.19 16.91 1.45
N VAL A 98 -15.14 16.89 0.62
CA VAL A 98 -14.37 18.10 0.28
C VAL A 98 -15.25 19.14 -0.43
N GLN A 99 -16.20 18.73 -1.26
CA GLN A 99 -17.13 19.65 -1.93
C GLN A 99 -18.12 20.33 -0.96
N ASN A 100 -18.41 19.70 0.18
CA ASN A 100 -19.43 20.17 1.13
C ASN A 100 -18.85 20.73 2.43
N ASP A 101 -17.53 20.69 2.62
CA ASP A 101 -16.86 21.15 3.83
C ASP A 101 -15.62 22.00 3.51
N PRO A 102 -15.71 23.34 3.62
CA PRO A 102 -14.63 24.26 3.24
C PRO A 102 -13.38 24.11 4.12
N ARG A 103 -13.45 23.39 5.25
CA ARG A 103 -12.28 23.11 6.09
C ARG A 103 -11.22 22.29 5.34
N PHE A 104 -11.60 21.56 4.29
CA PHE A 104 -10.71 20.77 3.44
C PHE A 104 -10.14 21.55 2.25
N ASP A 105 -10.54 22.81 2.02
CA ASP A 105 -10.13 23.59 0.85
C ASP A 105 -8.61 23.82 0.77
N LYS A 106 -7.96 23.87 1.93
CA LYS A 106 -6.53 24.15 2.08
C LYS A 106 -5.65 22.90 2.06
N GLY A 107 -6.25 21.71 2.10
CA GLY A 107 -5.53 20.44 2.18
C GLY A 107 -6.08 19.54 3.29
N TYR A 108 -5.55 18.33 3.36
CA TYR A 108 -5.89 17.32 4.37
C TYR A 108 -4.79 16.26 4.44
N HIS A 109 -4.76 15.47 5.52
CA HIS A 109 -3.91 14.28 5.63
C HIS A 109 -4.72 13.01 5.45
N PHE A 110 -4.05 11.96 5.00
CA PHE A 110 -4.57 10.60 5.03
C PHE A 110 -3.86 9.83 6.13
N VAL A 111 -4.61 9.08 6.93
CA VAL A 111 -4.10 8.05 7.84
C VAL A 111 -4.79 6.74 7.49
N GLY A 112 -4.05 5.75 7.00
CA GLY A 112 -4.59 4.44 6.65
C GLY A 112 -3.93 3.32 7.43
N HIS A 113 -4.73 2.36 7.91
CA HIS A 113 -4.27 1.19 8.64
C HIS A 113 -4.36 -0.07 7.80
N SER A 114 -3.39 -0.99 7.92
CA SER A 114 -3.46 -2.33 7.32
C SER A 114 -3.71 -2.28 5.80
N GLN A 115 -4.70 -3.03 5.27
CA GLN A 115 -5.09 -2.99 3.87
C GLN A 115 -5.24 -1.56 3.33
N ASP A 116 -5.95 -0.67 4.03
CA ASP A 116 -6.22 0.65 3.47
C ASP A 116 -5.10 1.67 3.70
N GLY A 117 -4.02 1.29 4.39
CA GLY A 117 -2.76 2.00 4.26
C GLY A 117 -2.27 1.99 2.81
N GLY A 118 -2.39 0.84 2.14
CA GLY A 118 -2.12 0.70 0.70
C GLY A 118 -3.20 1.35 -0.16
N LEU A 119 -4.48 1.20 0.21
CA LEU A 119 -5.59 1.86 -0.50
C LEU A 119 -5.49 3.39 -0.47
N ALA A 120 -5.06 3.99 0.64
CA ALA A 120 -4.86 5.44 0.75
C ALA A 120 -3.79 5.93 -0.24
N ARG A 121 -2.70 5.18 -0.42
CA ARG A 121 -1.73 5.41 -1.50
C ARG A 121 -2.38 5.28 -2.88
N ALA A 122 -3.16 4.24 -3.10
CA ALA A 122 -3.87 4.05 -4.36
C ALA A 122 -4.84 5.20 -4.68
N VAL A 123 -5.51 5.75 -3.67
CA VAL A 123 -6.37 6.94 -3.82
C VAL A 123 -5.54 8.16 -4.22
N VAL A 124 -4.41 8.41 -3.56
CA VAL A 124 -3.47 9.50 -3.96
C VAL A 124 -3.11 9.37 -5.42
N GLU A 125 -2.64 8.20 -5.84
CA GLU A 125 -2.20 7.96 -7.22
C GLU A 125 -3.34 8.07 -8.23
N ASN A 126 -4.57 7.72 -7.84
CA ASN A 126 -5.73 7.73 -8.72
C ASN A 126 -6.59 9.01 -8.69
N MET A 127 -6.31 9.98 -7.82
CA MET A 127 -7.14 11.18 -7.64
C MET A 127 -6.39 12.46 -8.03
N ASP A 128 -6.40 12.83 -9.31
CA ASP A 128 -5.62 13.97 -9.86
C ASP A 128 -5.79 15.31 -9.13
N ASP A 129 -6.96 15.54 -8.54
CA ASP A 129 -7.38 16.72 -7.80
C ASP A 129 -7.14 16.63 -6.28
N HIS A 130 -6.45 15.59 -5.79
CA HIS A 130 -6.18 15.44 -4.37
C HIS A 130 -5.36 16.62 -3.83
N LYS A 131 -5.67 17.01 -2.58
CA LYS A 131 -4.94 18.02 -1.79
C LYS A 131 -4.30 17.39 -0.55
N VAL A 132 -3.94 16.11 -0.64
CA VAL A 132 -3.25 15.39 0.44
C VAL A 132 -1.89 16.01 0.71
N HIS A 133 -1.63 16.39 1.96
CA HIS A 133 -0.33 16.85 2.43
C HIS A 133 0.53 15.66 2.86
N SER A 134 0.13 14.99 3.94
CA SER A 134 0.82 13.77 4.40
C SER A 134 -0.03 12.54 4.12
N LEU A 135 0.60 11.52 3.53
CA LEU A 135 0.10 10.16 3.55
C LEU A 135 0.75 9.43 4.73
N VAL A 136 -0.03 9.00 5.71
CA VAL A 136 0.43 8.26 6.88
C VAL A 136 -0.12 6.83 6.80
N SER A 137 0.76 5.85 6.70
CA SER A 137 0.41 4.45 6.56
C SER A 137 0.90 3.64 7.76
N LEU A 138 -0.03 3.04 8.49
CA LEU A 138 0.19 2.28 9.71
C LEU A 138 0.11 0.78 9.42
N ALA A 139 1.26 0.10 9.33
CA ALA A 139 1.37 -1.29 8.86
C ALA A 139 0.63 -1.53 7.54
N GLY A 140 0.75 -0.57 6.61
CA GLY A 140 0.00 -0.62 5.36
C GLY A 140 0.52 -1.67 4.39
N VAL A 141 -0.35 -2.29 3.60
CA VAL A 141 0.08 -3.19 2.52
C VAL A 141 0.54 -2.39 1.30
N GLN A 142 1.78 -1.90 1.34
CA GLN A 142 2.32 -1.02 0.29
C GLN A 142 2.94 -1.79 -0.89
N ASN A 143 3.72 -2.83 -0.60
CA ASN A 143 4.39 -3.61 -1.64
C ASN A 143 3.88 -5.05 -1.77
N GLY A 144 2.84 -5.40 -1.01
CA GLY A 144 2.16 -6.69 -1.06
C GLY A 144 2.71 -7.73 -0.10
N MET A 145 1.87 -8.73 0.19
CA MET A 145 2.10 -9.78 1.18
C MET A 145 2.67 -11.04 0.54
N PHE A 146 3.61 -11.68 1.24
CA PHE A 146 4.08 -13.04 1.03
C PHE A 146 4.76 -13.53 2.32
N TYR A 147 4.35 -14.68 2.86
CA TYR A 147 4.92 -15.18 4.11
C TYR A 147 6.16 -16.05 3.85
N GLY A 148 7.36 -15.48 3.97
CA GLY A 148 8.62 -16.16 3.67
C GLY A 148 9.29 -16.81 4.88
N PRO A 149 10.59 -17.15 4.78
CA PRO A 149 11.27 -17.99 5.76
C PRO A 149 11.70 -17.26 7.04
N GLN A 150 11.63 -15.93 7.09
CA GLN A 150 12.11 -15.16 8.24
C GLN A 150 11.28 -15.48 9.50
N PRO A 151 11.89 -15.50 10.71
CA PRO A 151 11.18 -15.82 11.95
C PRO A 151 9.93 -14.97 12.19
N GLU A 152 9.98 -13.70 11.81
CA GLU A 152 8.90 -12.71 11.98
C GLU A 152 7.64 -13.07 11.19
N ASP A 153 7.73 -13.92 10.16
CA ASP A 153 6.59 -14.31 9.31
C ASP A 153 5.83 -15.54 9.85
N MET A 154 6.37 -16.24 10.85
CA MET A 154 5.76 -17.46 11.39
C MET A 154 4.41 -17.20 12.10
N VAL A 155 4.35 -16.16 12.93
CA VAL A 155 3.11 -15.76 13.62
C VAL A 155 2.09 -15.17 12.62
N PRO A 156 2.46 -14.21 11.73
CA PRO A 156 1.60 -13.75 10.66
C PRO A 156 1.01 -14.88 9.79
N LEU A 157 1.82 -15.86 9.39
CA LEU A 157 1.33 -17.01 8.61
C LEU A 157 0.33 -17.85 9.41
N SER A 158 0.60 -18.08 10.70
CA SER A 158 -0.33 -18.77 11.59
C SER A 158 -1.67 -18.02 11.69
N VAL A 159 -1.64 -16.70 11.82
CA VAL A 159 -2.86 -15.86 11.85
C VAL A 159 -3.58 -15.92 10.50
N MET A 160 -2.86 -15.86 9.38
CA MET A 160 -3.44 -16.00 8.04
C MET A 160 -4.15 -17.35 7.88
N ILE A 161 -3.52 -18.46 8.24
CA ILE A 161 -4.12 -19.79 8.06
C ILE A 161 -5.31 -20.02 8.99
N ASN A 162 -5.19 -19.62 10.27
CA ASN A 162 -6.15 -20.04 11.28
C ASN A 162 -7.24 -19.01 11.59
N VAL A 163 -7.07 -17.75 11.18
CA VAL A 163 -7.98 -16.66 11.56
C VAL A 163 -8.41 -15.84 10.35
N LEU A 164 -7.46 -15.19 9.67
CA LEU A 164 -7.78 -14.18 8.67
C LEU A 164 -8.18 -14.80 7.33
N GLY A 165 -7.43 -15.79 6.84
CA GLY A 165 -7.69 -16.50 5.59
C GLY A 165 -9.13 -17.02 5.47
N PRO A 166 -9.67 -17.74 6.47
CA PRO A 166 -11.07 -18.18 6.48
C PRO A 166 -12.13 -17.05 6.47
N GLN A 167 -11.75 -15.82 6.84
CA GLN A 167 -12.61 -14.64 6.74
C GLN A 167 -12.48 -13.94 5.38
N LEU A 168 -11.33 -14.06 4.73
CA LEU A 168 -11.04 -13.40 3.46
C LEU A 168 -11.44 -14.24 2.24
N LEU A 169 -11.35 -15.56 2.34
CA LEU A 169 -11.70 -16.49 1.27
C LEU A 169 -12.70 -17.53 1.75
N THR A 170 -13.59 -17.91 0.85
CA THR A 170 -14.50 -19.03 1.05
C THR A 170 -13.76 -20.35 0.89
N ALA A 171 -14.20 -21.41 1.59
CA ALA A 171 -13.51 -22.70 1.60
C ALA A 171 -13.49 -23.41 0.23
N ASP A 172 -14.40 -23.07 -0.70
CA ASP A 172 -14.38 -23.54 -2.08
C ASP A 172 -13.23 -22.92 -2.90
N VAL A 173 -12.72 -21.76 -2.49
CA VAL A 173 -11.55 -21.11 -3.08
C VAL A 173 -10.27 -21.65 -2.44
N MET A 174 -10.20 -21.66 -1.11
CA MET A 174 -9.07 -22.21 -0.38
C MET A 174 -9.52 -22.71 1.00
N ASP A 175 -9.45 -24.02 1.21
CA ASP A 175 -9.66 -24.60 2.53
C ASP A 175 -8.36 -24.55 3.35
N PHE A 176 -8.21 -23.49 4.15
CA PHE A 176 -7.04 -23.33 5.02
C PHE A 176 -6.90 -24.44 6.07
N SER A 177 -7.98 -25.13 6.44
CA SER A 177 -7.93 -26.23 7.42
C SER A 177 -7.28 -27.50 6.87
N SER A 178 -7.12 -27.59 5.55
CA SER A 178 -6.45 -28.71 4.88
C SER A 178 -4.92 -28.67 5.02
N TYR A 179 -4.35 -27.57 5.48
CA TYR A 179 -2.91 -27.40 5.62
C TYR A 179 -2.44 -27.72 7.04
N SER A 180 -1.34 -28.47 7.12
CA SER A 180 -0.63 -28.76 8.36
C SER A 180 0.61 -27.88 8.51
N LYS A 181 1.25 -27.89 9.69
CA LYS A 181 2.51 -27.18 9.90
C LYS A 181 3.63 -27.61 8.93
N ALA A 182 3.57 -28.82 8.39
CA ALA A 182 4.55 -29.27 7.39
C ALA A 182 4.44 -28.48 6.07
N ASP A 183 3.28 -27.89 5.80
CA ASP A 183 2.98 -27.16 4.56
C ASP A 183 3.31 -25.66 4.66
N TRP A 184 3.68 -25.17 5.86
CA TRP A 184 3.87 -23.74 6.14
C TRP A 184 5.15 -23.14 5.56
N ARG A 185 6.05 -23.98 5.04
CA ARG A 185 7.35 -23.56 4.49
C ARG A 185 7.39 -23.77 2.98
N GLY A 186 6.48 -23.10 2.27
CA GLY A 186 6.45 -23.05 0.82
C GLY A 186 5.12 -23.47 0.20
N LYS A 187 4.48 -24.55 0.69
CA LYS A 187 3.29 -25.11 0.03
C LYS A 187 2.07 -24.21 0.14
N VAL A 188 1.74 -23.72 1.34
CA VAL A 188 0.65 -22.76 1.53
C VAL A 188 0.86 -21.53 0.65
N GLN A 189 2.09 -21.02 0.61
CA GLN A 189 2.47 -19.84 -0.15
C GLN A 189 2.33 -20.05 -1.65
N ARG A 190 2.81 -21.19 -2.17
CA ARG A 190 2.67 -21.56 -3.58
C ARG A 190 1.20 -21.66 -3.96
N ASP A 191 0.41 -22.38 -3.17
CA ASP A 191 -1.01 -22.62 -3.47
C ASP A 191 -1.82 -21.31 -3.43
N LEU A 192 -1.57 -20.44 -2.43
CA LEU A 192 -2.16 -19.09 -2.39
C LEU A 192 -1.71 -18.23 -3.60
N SER A 193 -0.45 -18.34 -4.01
CA SER A 193 0.10 -17.63 -5.17
C SER A 193 -0.53 -18.09 -6.49
N ALA A 194 -0.82 -19.38 -6.62
CA ALA A 194 -1.50 -19.96 -7.78
C ALA A 194 -2.92 -19.44 -7.94
N LEU A 195 -3.67 -19.27 -6.84
CA LEU A 195 -5.00 -18.65 -6.84
C LEU A 195 -4.95 -17.20 -7.32
N GLY A 196 -3.86 -16.49 -7.01
CA GLY A 196 -3.64 -15.10 -7.40
C GLY A 196 -3.65 -14.84 -8.90
N ALA A 197 -3.51 -15.85 -9.76
CA ALA A 197 -3.62 -15.68 -11.21
C ALA A 197 -5.06 -15.67 -11.76
N ASP A 198 -6.05 -16.11 -10.98
CA ASP A 198 -7.42 -16.17 -11.46
C ASP A 198 -8.01 -14.74 -11.55
N PRO A 199 -8.38 -14.26 -12.75
CA PRO A 199 -8.92 -12.91 -12.92
C PRO A 199 -10.28 -12.74 -12.23
N THR A 200 -11.05 -13.81 -12.06
CA THR A 200 -12.31 -13.80 -11.31
C THR A 200 -12.04 -13.59 -9.83
N LEU A 201 -11.03 -14.25 -9.26
CA LEU A 201 -10.65 -14.05 -7.86
C LEU A 201 -10.03 -12.67 -7.63
N GLN A 202 -9.22 -12.15 -8.57
CA GLN A 202 -8.68 -10.78 -8.51
C GLN A 202 -9.76 -9.69 -8.48
N THR A 203 -10.89 -9.91 -9.17
CA THR A 203 -12.03 -8.97 -9.16
C THR A 203 -12.95 -9.15 -7.95
N LYS A 204 -12.81 -10.24 -7.20
CA LYS A 204 -13.67 -10.57 -6.06
C LYS A 204 -13.02 -10.32 -4.70
N TYR A 205 -11.76 -10.68 -4.49
CA TYR A 205 -11.15 -10.76 -3.17
C TYR A 205 -9.94 -9.82 -3.01
N SER A 206 -9.94 -9.01 -1.94
CA SER A 206 -8.84 -8.09 -1.65
C SER A 206 -7.50 -8.81 -1.43
N LEU A 207 -7.53 -9.99 -0.81
CA LEU A 207 -6.34 -10.81 -0.58
C LEU A 207 -5.57 -11.11 -1.87
N MET A 208 -6.29 -11.38 -2.97
CA MET A 208 -5.67 -11.65 -4.26
C MET A 208 -4.95 -10.41 -4.83
N ASN A 209 -5.53 -9.23 -4.60
CA ASN A 209 -4.93 -7.97 -5.03
C ASN A 209 -3.67 -7.65 -4.21
N MET A 210 -3.67 -7.98 -2.91
CA MET A 210 -2.57 -7.68 -1.99
C MET A 210 -1.44 -8.70 -2.01
N ALA A 211 -1.61 -9.88 -2.62
CA ALA A 211 -0.57 -10.89 -2.71
C ALA A 211 0.55 -10.47 -3.68
N ARG A 212 1.82 -10.60 -3.25
CA ARG A 212 3.01 -10.39 -4.09
C ARG A 212 3.87 -11.67 -4.09
N PRO A 213 3.50 -12.68 -4.89
CA PRO A 213 4.34 -13.87 -5.01
C PRO A 213 5.75 -13.51 -5.53
N PRO A 214 6.82 -14.17 -5.05
CA PRO A 214 8.20 -13.90 -5.43
C PRO A 214 8.53 -14.52 -6.80
N VAL A 215 7.63 -14.36 -7.78
CA VAL A 215 7.82 -14.82 -9.15
C VAL A 215 7.51 -13.65 -10.07
N LYS A 216 8.47 -12.73 -10.19
CA LYS A 216 8.32 -11.42 -10.83
C LYS A 216 7.44 -11.37 -12.08
N ASN A 217 7.75 -12.16 -13.10
CA ASN A 217 7.00 -12.12 -14.37
C ASN A 217 5.57 -12.63 -14.21
N TYR A 218 5.36 -13.65 -13.37
CA TYR A 218 4.04 -14.16 -13.03
C TYR A 218 3.23 -13.11 -12.25
N PHE A 219 3.84 -12.50 -11.23
CA PHE A 219 3.21 -11.44 -10.43
C PHE A 219 2.80 -10.24 -11.29
N VAL A 220 3.73 -9.70 -12.08
CA VAL A 220 3.47 -8.53 -12.94
C VAL A 220 2.43 -8.81 -14.01
N GLY A 221 2.37 -10.05 -14.51
CA GLY A 221 1.43 -10.47 -15.54
C GLY A 221 0.02 -10.79 -15.05
N THR A 222 -0.17 -11.09 -13.76
CA THR A 222 -1.44 -11.65 -13.27
C THR A 222 -2.13 -10.82 -12.18
N ASN A 223 -1.38 -10.12 -11.32
CA ASN A 223 -1.98 -9.28 -10.28
C ASN A 223 -2.55 -7.99 -10.89
N GLN A 224 -3.83 -7.71 -10.64
CA GLN A 224 -4.56 -6.59 -11.26
C GLN A 224 -4.41 -5.25 -10.52
N TYR A 225 -3.72 -5.24 -9.38
CA TYR A 225 -3.63 -4.09 -8.48
C TYR A 225 -2.19 -3.62 -8.27
N LEU A 226 -1.34 -4.42 -7.61
CA LEU A 226 -0.02 -3.97 -7.18
C LEU A 226 0.91 -3.60 -8.35
N PRO A 227 0.97 -4.33 -9.49
CA PRO A 227 1.80 -3.91 -10.62
C PRO A 227 1.37 -2.56 -11.21
N SER A 228 0.07 -2.24 -11.16
CA SER A 228 -0.47 -0.94 -11.59
C SER A 228 -0.09 0.16 -10.59
N LEU A 229 -0.33 -0.07 -9.29
CA LEU A 229 0.04 0.85 -8.20
C LEU A 229 1.55 1.14 -8.16
N ASN A 230 2.37 0.11 -8.35
CA ASN A 230 3.83 0.24 -8.39
C ASN A 230 4.36 0.68 -9.75
N ASN A 231 3.47 0.90 -10.72
CA ASN A 231 3.82 1.38 -12.04
C ASN A 231 4.85 0.49 -12.77
N ILE A 232 4.83 -0.81 -12.49
CA ILE A 232 5.69 -1.85 -13.09
C ILE A 232 4.93 -2.74 -14.09
N ASN A 233 3.62 -2.57 -14.20
CA ASN A 233 2.79 -3.24 -15.20
C ASN A 233 3.28 -2.98 -16.63
N HIS A 234 3.11 -3.98 -17.50
CA HIS A 234 3.43 -3.88 -18.91
C HIS A 234 2.39 -3.03 -19.66
N CYS A 235 2.85 -2.08 -20.46
CA CYS A 235 2.02 -1.37 -21.43
C CYS A 235 2.51 -1.69 -22.85
N GLY A 236 1.61 -2.04 -23.76
CA GLY A 236 1.94 -2.05 -25.19
C GLY A 236 2.41 -0.67 -25.63
N TRP A 237 3.34 -0.57 -26.58
CA TRP A 237 3.86 0.73 -27.05
C TRP A 237 2.75 1.62 -27.64
N TYR A 238 1.66 1.02 -28.13
CA TYR A 238 0.49 1.70 -28.68
C TYR A 238 -0.61 1.99 -27.64
N ASP A 239 -0.48 1.48 -26.41
CA ASP A 239 -1.48 1.68 -25.36
C ASP A 239 -1.29 3.03 -24.66
N VAL A 240 -1.76 4.08 -25.33
CA VAL A 240 -1.68 5.46 -24.84
C VAL A 240 -2.37 5.61 -23.48
N GLY A 241 -3.46 4.88 -23.24
CA GLY A 241 -4.21 4.94 -21.98
C GLY A 241 -3.41 4.38 -20.81
N CYS A 242 -2.75 3.25 -21.01
CA CYS A 242 -1.84 2.65 -20.03
C CYS A 242 -0.69 3.61 -19.71
N HIS A 243 0.05 4.08 -20.73
CA HIS A 243 1.17 5.02 -20.51
C HIS A 243 0.73 6.32 -19.84
N TYR A 244 -0.43 6.87 -20.21
CA TYR A 244 -0.98 8.05 -19.54
C TYR A 244 -1.30 7.79 -18.07
N THR A 245 -1.89 6.62 -17.75
CA THR A 245 -2.16 6.22 -16.36
C THR A 245 -0.87 6.11 -15.56
N LYS A 246 0.19 5.53 -16.13
CA LYS A 246 1.51 5.45 -15.50
C LYS A 246 2.08 6.82 -15.17
N LEU A 247 1.99 7.76 -16.11
CA LEU A 247 2.41 9.15 -15.91
C LEU A 247 1.60 9.85 -14.82
N ARG A 248 0.28 9.63 -14.82
CA ARG A 248 -0.67 10.22 -13.88
C ARG A 248 -0.45 9.75 -12.46
N HIS A 249 -0.27 8.45 -12.24
CA HIS A 249 0.05 7.87 -10.93
C HIS A 249 1.32 8.49 -10.35
N ARG A 250 2.42 8.49 -11.13
CA ARG A 250 3.68 9.12 -10.74
C ARG A 250 3.50 10.60 -10.39
N ARG A 251 2.82 11.35 -11.26
CA ARG A 251 2.56 12.77 -11.03
C ARG A 251 1.81 12.99 -9.72
N ASN A 252 0.76 12.21 -9.48
CA ASN A 252 -0.09 12.40 -8.33
C ASN A 252 0.64 12.03 -7.02
N PHE A 253 1.37 10.91 -6.98
CA PHE A 253 2.19 10.56 -5.82
C PHE A 253 3.18 11.66 -5.44
N LEU A 254 3.84 12.26 -6.43
CA LEU A 254 4.79 13.37 -6.22
C LEU A 254 4.14 14.68 -5.77
N ARG A 255 2.81 14.78 -5.74
CA ARG A 255 2.11 15.92 -5.17
C ARG A 255 2.05 15.89 -3.65
N LEU A 256 2.37 14.78 -2.99
CA LEU A 256 2.41 14.72 -1.51
C LEU A 256 3.47 15.67 -0.96
N LYS A 257 3.21 16.34 0.18
CA LYS A 257 4.28 17.00 0.93
C LYS A 257 5.20 15.97 1.59
N ALA A 258 4.61 14.93 2.17
CA ALA A 258 5.32 13.85 2.83
C ALA A 258 4.56 12.52 2.72
N ALA A 259 5.29 11.41 2.77
CA ALA A 259 4.74 10.08 2.95
C ALA A 259 5.46 9.40 4.12
N HIS A 260 4.69 8.96 5.12
CA HIS A 260 5.16 8.29 6.32
C HIS A 260 4.65 6.86 6.33
N PHE A 261 5.56 5.90 6.28
CA PHE A 261 5.28 4.48 6.30
C PHE A 261 5.82 3.88 7.59
N PHE A 262 4.92 3.29 8.37
CA PHE A 262 5.23 2.69 9.66
C PHE A 262 5.07 1.18 9.60
N ALA A 263 6.02 0.47 10.21
CA ALA A 263 5.99 -0.98 10.31
C ALA A 263 6.67 -1.45 11.61
N SER A 264 6.44 -2.71 11.96
CA SER A 264 7.05 -3.35 13.13
C SER A 264 7.43 -4.79 12.79
N PRO A 265 8.63 -5.25 13.20
CA PRO A 265 8.98 -6.68 13.13
C PRO A 265 8.04 -7.58 13.94
N HIS A 266 7.27 -6.99 14.87
CA HIS A 266 6.33 -7.68 15.75
C HIS A 266 4.86 -7.44 15.37
N ASP A 267 4.60 -7.03 14.12
CA ASP A 267 3.24 -6.80 13.60
C ASP A 267 2.33 -8.01 13.84
N GLY A 268 2.79 -9.21 13.45
CA GLY A 268 2.13 -10.46 13.79
C GLY A 268 0.88 -10.80 12.97
N VAL A 269 0.51 -10.01 11.95
CA VAL A 269 -0.63 -10.31 11.06
C VAL A 269 -0.22 -10.35 9.59
N VAL A 270 0.57 -9.36 9.13
CA VAL A 270 1.01 -9.28 7.74
C VAL A 270 2.50 -9.61 7.60
N GLY A 271 2.87 -10.25 6.48
CA GLY A 271 4.23 -10.71 6.20
C GLY A 271 4.60 -10.51 4.73
N PRO A 272 5.86 -10.11 4.40
CA PRO A 272 6.88 -9.69 5.35
C PRO A 272 6.56 -8.30 5.88
N TRP A 273 6.78 -7.99 7.17
CA TRP A 273 6.49 -6.66 7.72
C TRP A 273 7.19 -5.51 6.95
N GLN A 274 8.33 -5.80 6.31
CA GLN A 274 9.07 -4.87 5.45
C GLN A 274 8.28 -4.43 4.21
N HIS A 275 7.23 -5.16 3.78
CA HIS A 275 6.37 -4.70 2.69
C HIS A 275 5.69 -3.37 3.01
N SER A 276 5.46 -3.07 4.30
CA SER A 276 4.92 -1.79 4.75
C SER A 276 5.92 -0.66 4.59
N LEU A 277 7.22 -0.99 4.59
CA LEU A 277 8.33 -0.08 4.30
C LEU A 277 8.84 -0.23 2.86
N LEU A 278 7.98 -0.69 1.96
CA LEU A 278 8.23 -0.77 0.51
C LEU A 278 9.29 -1.80 0.09
N GLY A 279 9.70 -2.71 0.97
CA GLY A 279 10.50 -3.90 0.63
C GLY A 279 9.64 -5.06 0.12
N HIS A 280 10.26 -6.16 -0.28
CA HIS A 280 9.59 -7.44 -0.59
C HIS A 280 10.57 -8.61 -0.57
N TYR A 281 10.13 -9.86 -0.69
CA TYR A 281 11.06 -10.98 -0.83
C TYR A 281 11.73 -11.03 -2.20
N SER A 282 12.95 -11.55 -2.24
CA SER A 282 13.71 -11.87 -3.45
C SER A 282 12.94 -12.83 -4.35
N GLU A 283 13.29 -12.87 -5.63
CA GLU A 283 12.54 -13.62 -6.64
C GLU A 283 13.06 -15.06 -6.84
N VAL A 284 12.17 -15.96 -7.25
CA VAL A 284 12.43 -17.28 -7.81
C VAL A 284 11.82 -17.38 -9.22
N ASP A 285 12.21 -18.40 -10.00
CA ASP A 285 11.89 -18.42 -11.43
C ASP A 285 10.48 -18.96 -11.75
N SER A 286 9.89 -19.76 -10.86
CA SER A 286 8.55 -20.33 -11.03
C SER A 286 7.80 -20.51 -9.71
N LEU A 287 6.50 -20.78 -9.77
CA LEU A 287 5.71 -21.06 -8.57
C LEU A 287 6.21 -22.32 -7.84
N GLU A 288 6.66 -23.33 -8.56
CA GLU A 288 7.21 -24.56 -7.98
C GLU A 288 8.47 -24.28 -7.15
N GLU A 289 9.29 -23.31 -7.58
CA GLU A 289 10.48 -22.90 -6.83
C GLU A 289 10.17 -22.20 -5.50
N ILE A 290 8.93 -21.73 -5.29
CA ILE A 290 8.50 -21.22 -3.97
C ILE A 290 8.67 -22.31 -2.90
N GLU A 291 8.40 -23.57 -3.24
CA GLU A 291 8.57 -24.69 -2.31
C GLU A 291 10.02 -25.15 -2.22
N THR A 292 10.69 -25.35 -3.36
CA THR A 292 12.02 -25.97 -3.37
C THR A 292 13.13 -25.02 -2.90
N ARG A 293 12.90 -23.71 -2.98
CA ARG A 293 13.86 -22.65 -2.63
C ARG A 293 13.33 -21.70 -1.56
N PHE A 294 12.28 -22.10 -0.82
CA PHE A 294 11.64 -21.28 0.21
C PHE A 294 12.65 -20.67 1.19
N GLU A 295 13.62 -21.46 1.63
CA GLU A 295 14.66 -21.06 2.61
C GLU A 295 15.69 -20.06 2.06
N GLU A 296 15.79 -19.94 0.73
CA GLU A 296 16.72 -19.03 0.07
C GLU A 296 16.14 -17.62 -0.07
N LEU A 297 14.83 -17.44 0.14
CA LEU A 297 14.16 -16.16 0.02
C LEU A 297 14.67 -15.19 1.09
N THR A 298 15.15 -14.03 0.64
CA THR A 298 15.64 -12.95 1.49
C THR A 298 14.85 -11.69 1.24
N VAL A 299 14.77 -10.80 2.22
CA VAL A 299 14.09 -9.52 2.04
C VAL A 299 14.98 -8.57 1.23
N VAL A 300 14.40 -8.00 0.18
CA VAL A 300 14.93 -6.92 -0.64
C VAL A 300 14.42 -5.60 -0.07
N ASP A 301 15.34 -4.75 0.36
CA ASP A 301 15.02 -3.40 0.82
C ASP A 301 14.56 -2.51 -0.34
N MET A 302 13.80 -1.47 -0.02
CA MET A 302 13.19 -0.56 -1.01
C MET A 302 14.20 -0.06 -2.05
N GLU A 303 15.40 0.34 -1.63
CA GLU A 303 16.43 0.91 -2.47
C GLU A 303 16.84 -0.03 -3.61
N ASP A 304 16.78 -1.35 -3.40
CA ASP A 304 17.15 -2.36 -4.38
C ASP A 304 15.97 -2.85 -5.23
N THR A 305 14.76 -2.33 -4.99
CA THR A 305 13.56 -2.66 -5.77
C THR A 305 13.57 -1.99 -7.14
N VAL A 306 12.84 -2.58 -8.11
CA VAL A 306 12.64 -2.00 -9.44
C VAL A 306 11.95 -0.64 -9.33
N GLU A 307 10.98 -0.54 -8.42
CA GLU A 307 10.20 0.64 -8.12
C GLU A 307 11.08 1.85 -7.78
N TYR A 308 12.09 1.66 -6.93
CA TYR A 308 13.02 2.71 -6.55
C TYR A 308 14.09 2.97 -7.62
N GLN A 309 14.74 1.90 -8.11
CA GLN A 309 15.84 2.01 -9.08
C GLN A 309 15.41 2.68 -10.39
N HIS A 310 14.18 2.44 -10.83
CA HIS A 310 13.61 3.06 -12.02
C HIS A 310 12.67 4.23 -11.73
N ASP A 311 12.52 4.62 -10.46
CA ASP A 311 11.66 5.71 -10.00
C ASP A 311 10.23 5.64 -10.59
N THR A 312 9.66 4.44 -10.62
CA THR A 312 8.53 4.09 -11.49
C THR A 312 7.31 4.95 -11.22
N TYR A 313 6.98 5.20 -9.96
CA TYR A 313 5.90 6.09 -9.52
C TYR A 313 6.41 7.33 -8.76
N GLY A 314 7.70 7.67 -8.88
CA GLY A 314 8.27 8.83 -8.18
C GLY A 314 8.75 8.53 -6.76
N LEU A 315 8.95 7.27 -6.39
CA LEU A 315 9.40 6.87 -5.07
C LEU A 315 10.78 7.44 -4.72
N ARG A 316 11.78 7.23 -5.59
CA ARG A 316 13.13 7.77 -5.40
C ARG A 316 13.10 9.29 -5.44
N SER A 317 12.33 9.88 -6.35
CA SER A 317 12.14 11.33 -6.40
C SER A 317 11.55 11.91 -5.10
N LEU A 318 10.64 11.20 -4.42
CA LEU A 318 10.07 11.61 -3.13
C LEU A 318 11.09 11.47 -1.99
N ASP A 319 11.90 10.42 -2.04
CA ASP A 319 12.98 10.14 -1.09
C ASP A 319 14.12 11.15 -1.17
N GLU A 320 14.66 11.39 -2.37
CA GLU A 320 15.77 12.33 -2.61
C GLU A 320 15.43 13.77 -2.21
N ARG A 321 14.14 14.15 -2.24
CA ARG A 321 13.69 15.47 -1.76
C ARG A 321 13.40 15.52 -0.25
N GLY A 322 13.63 14.43 0.48
CA GLY A 322 13.45 14.33 1.93
C GLY A 322 12.00 14.22 2.39
N ALA A 323 11.09 13.82 1.49
CA ALA A 323 9.65 13.73 1.75
C ALA A 323 9.16 12.29 1.99
N LEU A 324 10.05 11.29 1.94
CA LEU A 324 9.74 9.91 2.26
C LEU A 324 10.30 9.56 3.64
N HIS A 325 9.45 9.02 4.51
CA HIS A 325 9.83 8.60 5.85
C HIS A 325 9.40 7.14 6.06
N ARG A 326 10.37 6.24 6.21
CA ARG A 326 10.14 4.82 6.54
C ARG A 326 10.59 4.59 7.97
N ILE A 327 9.67 4.19 8.85
CA ILE A 327 9.90 4.16 10.29
C ILE A 327 9.55 2.77 10.81
N THR A 328 10.58 2.08 11.28
CA THR A 328 10.45 0.81 12.01
C THR A 328 10.26 1.11 13.48
N VAL A 329 9.15 0.67 14.06
CA VAL A 329 8.87 0.79 15.50
C VAL A 329 8.90 -0.61 16.11
N PRO A 330 9.81 -0.89 17.06
CA PRO A 330 9.83 -2.19 17.72
C PRO A 330 8.60 -2.37 18.61
N ASP A 331 8.33 -3.62 18.98
CA ASP A 331 7.32 -4.00 19.95
C ASP A 331 5.86 -3.58 19.67
N VAL A 332 5.54 -3.15 18.44
CA VAL A 332 4.17 -2.79 18.02
C VAL A 332 3.49 -3.95 17.30
N SER A 333 2.37 -4.41 17.85
CA SER A 333 1.47 -5.41 17.24
C SER A 333 0.50 -4.77 16.24
N HIS A 334 -0.01 -5.52 15.26
CA HIS A 334 -0.83 -4.99 14.16
C HIS A 334 -2.05 -4.16 14.61
N ASN A 335 -2.72 -4.61 15.68
CA ASN A 335 -3.86 -3.89 16.29
C ASN A 335 -3.40 -2.61 17.03
N CYS A 336 -2.20 -2.64 17.59
CA CYS A 336 -1.64 -1.60 18.45
C CYS A 336 -1.35 -0.28 17.71
N TRP A 337 -1.30 -0.30 16.38
CA TRP A 337 -1.28 0.91 15.56
C TRP A 337 -2.50 1.81 15.73
N ILE A 338 -3.64 1.26 16.17
CA ILE A 338 -4.92 2.00 16.29
C ILE A 338 -5.59 1.85 17.67
N VAL A 339 -5.27 0.82 18.44
CA VAL A 339 -5.87 0.55 19.75
C VAL A 339 -4.98 -0.36 20.59
N ASP A 340 -4.98 -0.17 21.91
CA ASP A 340 -4.30 -1.08 22.83
C ASP A 340 -4.67 -2.55 22.58
N GLY A 341 -3.72 -3.44 22.77
CA GLY A 341 -4.01 -4.86 22.87
C GLY A 341 -2.78 -5.72 23.01
N MET A 342 -3.02 -7.01 23.24
CA MET A 342 -1.96 -7.98 23.41
C MET A 342 -1.24 -8.22 22.10
N ARG A 343 0.07 -8.45 22.18
CA ARG A 343 0.86 -8.75 20.99
C ARG A 343 0.56 -10.15 20.45
N PHE A 344 0.48 -10.29 19.14
CA PHE A 344 0.26 -11.59 18.51
C PHE A 344 1.43 -12.56 18.70
N ASP A 345 2.67 -12.04 18.71
CA ASP A 345 3.90 -12.81 18.88
C ASP A 345 4.25 -13.09 20.36
N ALA A 346 3.72 -12.27 21.28
CA ALA A 346 3.88 -12.40 22.71
C ALA A 346 2.55 -12.09 23.44
N PRO A 347 1.61 -13.06 23.50
CA PRO A 347 0.23 -12.83 23.99
C PRO A 347 0.11 -12.42 25.46
N ASP A 348 1.20 -12.43 26.22
CA ASP A 348 1.32 -11.97 27.61
C ASP A 348 1.83 -10.52 27.72
N LYS A 349 2.25 -9.90 26.62
CA LYS A 349 2.73 -8.53 26.57
C LYS A 349 1.66 -7.59 25.99
N LEU A 350 1.28 -6.59 26.79
CA LEU A 350 0.41 -5.51 26.35
C LEU A 350 1.20 -4.55 25.47
N CYS A 351 0.63 -4.16 24.34
CA CYS A 351 1.06 -3.03 23.54
C CYS A 351 0.06 -1.88 23.72
N GLU A 352 0.57 -0.72 24.13
CA GLU A 352 -0.23 0.49 24.36
C GLU A 352 -0.14 1.42 23.15
N TRP A 353 -1.29 1.90 22.69
CA TRP A 353 -1.41 2.74 21.51
C TRP A 353 -0.91 4.17 21.73
N GLN A 354 -1.18 4.75 22.90
CA GLN A 354 -0.92 6.17 23.15
C GLN A 354 0.57 6.55 22.99
N PRO A 355 1.56 5.78 23.50
CA PRO A 355 2.97 6.05 23.24
C PRO A 355 3.33 6.07 21.74
N ILE A 356 2.76 5.14 20.96
CA ILE A 356 2.99 5.06 19.51
C ILE A 356 2.43 6.31 18.81
N TRP A 357 1.25 6.75 19.24
CA TRP A 357 0.64 7.98 18.74
C TRP A 357 1.51 9.21 19.03
N ASP A 358 1.91 9.42 20.29
CA ASP A 358 2.63 10.62 20.72
C ASP A 358 4.03 10.73 20.09
N GLU A 359 4.74 9.61 20.00
CA GLU A 359 6.11 9.60 19.50
C GLU A 359 6.19 9.64 17.97
N PHE A 360 5.26 8.96 17.28
CA PHE A 360 5.38 8.68 15.85
C PHE A 360 4.24 9.27 15.01
N VAL A 361 3.01 8.83 15.26
CA VAL A 361 1.89 9.11 14.33
C VAL A 361 1.49 10.58 14.38
N TYR A 362 1.40 11.17 15.57
CA TYR A 362 1.04 12.58 15.73
C TYR A 362 2.05 13.51 15.07
N ARG A 363 3.36 13.18 15.15
CA ARG A 363 4.44 13.95 14.53
C ARG A 363 4.36 13.99 13.01
N ALA A 364 3.86 12.93 12.38
CA ALA A 364 3.65 12.88 10.93
C ALA A 364 2.50 13.79 10.44
N LEU A 365 1.72 14.35 11.38
CA LEU A 365 0.59 15.23 11.12
C LEU A 365 0.85 16.69 11.53
N GLN A 366 2.10 17.05 11.86
CA GLN A 366 2.48 18.40 12.32
C GLN A 366 3.00 19.30 11.22
#